data_AF-A0A1I8BTX6-F1
#
_entry.id   AF-A0A1I8BTX6-F1
#
_cell.length_a   1.000
_cell.length_b   1.000
_cell.length_c   1.000
_cell.angle_alpha   90.00
_cell.angle_beta   90.00
_cell.angle_gamma   90.00
#
_symmetry.space_group_name_H-M   'P 1'
#
loop_
_entity.id
_entity.type
_entity.pdbx_description
1 polymer ?
#
loop_
_entity_poly.entity_id
_entity_poly.type
_entity_poly.pdbx_seq_one_letter_code
_entity_poly.pdbx_strand_id
1 'polypeptide(L)'
;MTEENKLNENEIAPVGAPVHYAYLDHTADVQLHAWGDSLEEAVQQLVISLYGYMTLDISSVQPTYSMDFTASGHDLFSLLYNILDTCLYNFSTEPFFIGSSARVLDLNRHFSSGIEEFSIHLRVWGESFDLKRHPPGTEVKAITYSNMQIIVAGQRLQQNEEESQKVLNEGKNNKTEIFVIIDI
;
A
#
# COMPACT_ATOMS: atom_id res chain seq x y z
N MET A 1 35.31 -23.50 -1.74
CA MET A 1 34.05 -23.62 -2.48
C MET A 1 33.14 -22.54 -1.92
N THR A 2 33.02 -21.44 -2.67
CA THR A 2 32.24 -20.26 -2.30
C THR A 2 30.77 -20.62 -2.30
N GLU A 3 30.11 -20.48 -1.14
CA GLU A 3 28.65 -20.45 -1.09
C GLU A 3 28.18 -19.23 -1.89
N GLU A 4 27.41 -19.48 -2.94
CA GLU A 4 26.70 -18.43 -3.66
C GLU A 4 25.73 -17.77 -2.68
N ASN A 5 26.05 -16.55 -2.28
CA ASN A 5 25.12 -15.61 -1.64
C ASN A 5 23.95 -15.39 -2.62
N LYS A 6 22.90 -16.21 -2.52
CA LYS A 6 21.61 -15.87 -3.10
C LYS A 6 21.10 -14.67 -2.33
N LEU A 7 21.25 -13.47 -2.92
CA LEU A 7 20.63 -12.25 -2.42
C LEU A 7 19.15 -12.53 -2.19
N ASN A 8 18.67 -12.26 -0.98
CA ASN A 8 17.26 -12.39 -0.63
C ASN A 8 16.46 -11.45 -1.53
N GLU A 9 15.54 -11.99 -2.33
CA GLU A 9 14.73 -11.20 -3.28
C GLU A 9 14.00 -10.04 -2.57
N ASN A 10 13.68 -10.20 -1.28
CA ASN A 10 13.04 -9.20 -0.42
C ASN A 10 13.91 -7.98 -0.07
N GLU A 11 15.21 -7.99 -0.38
CA GLU A 11 16.12 -6.86 -0.17
C GLU A 11 16.31 -6.01 -1.44
N ILE A 12 15.88 -6.53 -2.59
CA ILE A 12 16.06 -5.87 -3.89
C ILE A 12 14.76 -5.16 -4.28
N ALA A 13 14.86 -3.86 -4.60
CA ALA A 13 13.72 -3.09 -5.09
C ALA A 13 13.08 -3.76 -6.33
N PRO A 14 11.74 -3.89 -6.39
CA PRO A 14 11.08 -4.43 -7.58
C PRO A 14 11.11 -3.40 -8.73
N VAL A 15 12.26 -3.31 -9.41
CA VAL A 15 12.47 -2.41 -10.55
C VAL A 15 11.64 -2.90 -11.75
N GLY A 16 10.81 -2.01 -12.32
CA GLY A 16 9.98 -2.32 -13.48
C GLY A 16 8.72 -3.14 -13.16
N ALA A 17 8.26 -3.14 -11.90
CA ALA A 17 6.95 -3.68 -11.56
C ALA A 17 5.85 -2.98 -12.37
N PRO A 18 4.80 -3.72 -12.79
CA PRO A 18 3.70 -3.13 -13.54
C PRO A 18 2.99 -2.06 -12.69
N VAL A 19 2.50 -1.01 -13.34
CA VAL A 19 1.71 0.05 -12.70
C VAL A 19 0.25 -0.40 -12.70
N HIS A 20 -0.27 -0.71 -11.51
CA HIS A 20 -1.62 -1.23 -11.32
C HIS A 20 -2.43 -0.32 -10.39
N TYR A 21 -2.47 0.97 -10.71
CA TYR A 21 -3.33 1.94 -10.05
C TYR A 21 -3.84 3.02 -11.01
N ALA A 22 -4.93 3.67 -10.64
CA ALA A 22 -5.55 4.78 -11.32
C ALA A 22 -6.15 5.77 -10.30
N TYR A 23 -6.36 7.01 -10.74
CA TYR A 23 -7.03 8.05 -9.96
C TYR A 23 -8.41 8.31 -10.55
N LEU A 24 -9.43 8.29 -9.70
CA LEU A 24 -10.81 8.56 -10.10
C LEU A 24 -11.26 9.89 -9.46
N ASP A 25 -11.91 10.73 -10.27
CA ASP A 25 -12.43 12.02 -9.80
C ASP A 25 -13.53 11.80 -8.77
N HIS A 26 -13.37 12.41 -7.59
CA HIS A 26 -14.40 12.56 -6.57
C HIS A 26 -14.64 14.05 -6.33
N THR A 27 -15.88 14.44 -6.03
CA THR A 27 -16.36 15.84 -6.19
C THR A 27 -15.54 16.93 -5.46
N ALA A 28 -14.72 16.56 -4.46
CA ALA A 28 -13.77 17.46 -3.78
C ALA A 28 -12.48 16.74 -3.30
N ASP A 29 -12.37 15.44 -3.54
CA ASP A 29 -11.31 14.56 -3.04
C ASP A 29 -10.77 13.74 -4.22
N VAL A 30 -9.84 12.84 -3.97
CA VAL A 30 -9.42 11.85 -4.97
C VAL A 30 -9.67 10.45 -4.47
N GLN A 31 -10.19 9.60 -5.35
CA GLN A 31 -10.26 8.17 -5.09
C GLN A 31 -9.07 7.46 -5.75
N LEU A 32 -8.21 6.90 -4.92
CA LEU A 32 -7.17 5.96 -5.31
C LEU A 32 -7.84 4.62 -5.65
N HIS A 33 -7.56 4.08 -6.82
CA HIS A 33 -7.92 2.72 -7.22
C HIS A 33 -6.64 1.96 -7.51
N ALA A 34 -6.37 0.89 -6.76
CA ALA A 34 -5.21 0.03 -6.97
C ALA A 34 -5.66 -1.43 -7.11
N TRP A 35 -4.93 -2.23 -7.87
CA TRP A 35 -5.24 -3.64 -8.06
C TRP A 35 -3.98 -4.50 -8.16
N GLY A 36 -4.18 -5.81 -8.09
CA GLY A 36 -3.12 -6.80 -8.22
C GLY A 36 -3.69 -8.21 -8.34
N ASP A 37 -2.82 -9.17 -8.67
CA ASP A 37 -3.18 -10.59 -8.71
C ASP A 37 -3.26 -11.19 -7.28
N SER A 38 -2.87 -10.41 -6.26
CA SER A 38 -3.08 -10.71 -4.84
C SER A 38 -3.38 -9.45 -4.03
N LEU A 39 -3.84 -9.64 -2.79
CA LEU A 39 -4.07 -8.54 -1.84
C LEU A 39 -2.77 -7.79 -1.55
N GLU A 40 -1.66 -8.52 -1.38
CA GLU A 40 -0.33 -7.97 -1.18
C GLU A 40 0.08 -7.05 -2.32
N GLU A 41 -0.11 -7.48 -3.57
CA GLU A 41 0.21 -6.66 -4.73
C GLU A 41 -0.68 -5.41 -4.80
N ALA A 42 -1.99 -5.55 -4.56
CA ALA A 42 -2.89 -4.41 -4.54
C ALA A 42 -2.51 -3.39 -3.46
N VAL A 43 -2.06 -3.83 -2.28
CA VAL A 43 -1.57 -2.94 -1.20
C VAL A 43 -0.28 -2.23 -1.61
N GLN A 44 0.67 -2.95 -2.23
CA GLN A 44 1.91 -2.32 -2.74
C GLN A 44 1.57 -1.20 -3.72
N GLN A 45 0.67 -1.46 -4.66
CA GLN A 45 0.26 -0.51 -5.69
C GLN A 45 -0.51 0.67 -5.10
N LEU A 46 -1.33 0.43 -4.06
CA LEU A 46 -2.03 1.48 -3.34
C LEU A 46 -1.06 2.45 -2.67
N VAL A 47 -0.01 1.95 -2.03
CA VAL A 47 1.04 2.79 -1.41
C VAL A 47 1.78 3.61 -2.46
N ILE A 48 2.13 3.02 -3.61
CA ILE A 48 2.75 3.77 -4.71
C ILE A 48 1.79 4.79 -5.32
N SER A 49 0.50 4.48 -5.41
CA SER A 49 -0.52 5.41 -5.90
C SER A 49 -0.64 6.65 -5.00
N LEU A 50 -0.52 6.48 -3.68
CA LEU A 50 -0.53 7.58 -2.71
C LEU A 50 0.66 8.52 -2.96
N TYR A 51 1.88 7.97 -3.02
CA TYR A 51 3.08 8.77 -3.31
C TYR A 51 3.03 9.40 -4.70
N GLY A 52 2.53 8.67 -5.70
CA GLY A 52 2.36 9.16 -7.07
C GLY A 52 1.34 10.30 -7.19
N TYR A 53 0.48 10.52 -6.19
CA TYR A 53 -0.40 11.68 -6.15
C TYR A 53 0.28 12.92 -5.54
N MET A 54 1.25 12.69 -4.63
CA MET A 54 2.04 13.72 -3.95
C MET A 54 3.18 14.30 -4.81
N THR A 55 3.56 13.63 -5.89
CA THR A 55 4.55 14.11 -6.88
C THR A 55 3.95 14.06 -8.28
N LEU A 56 4.26 15.04 -9.14
CA LEU A 56 3.83 15.00 -10.54
C LEU A 56 4.60 13.95 -11.36
N ASP A 57 5.72 13.47 -10.83
CA ASP A 57 6.56 12.48 -11.50
C ASP A 57 7.16 11.50 -10.48
N ILE A 58 6.48 10.37 -10.27
CA ILE A 58 6.98 9.29 -9.40
C ILE A 58 8.19 8.58 -10.00
N SER A 59 8.39 8.65 -11.32
CA SER A 59 9.53 8.03 -11.99
C SER A 59 10.86 8.76 -11.72
N SER A 60 10.78 10.00 -11.23
CA SER A 60 11.93 10.78 -10.76
C SER A 60 12.52 10.30 -9.43
N VAL A 61 11.75 9.51 -8.66
CA VAL A 61 12.13 8.97 -7.36
C VAL A 61 12.99 7.73 -7.55
N GLN A 62 14.20 7.75 -7.01
CA GLN A 62 15.16 6.66 -7.08
C GLN A 62 15.10 5.78 -5.83
N PRO A 63 15.26 4.45 -5.95
CA PRO A 63 15.31 3.53 -4.82
C PRO A 63 16.69 3.58 -4.12
N THR A 64 17.04 4.75 -3.56
CA THR A 64 18.34 5.01 -2.92
C THR A 64 18.47 4.27 -1.58
N TYR A 65 17.39 4.21 -0.80
CA TYR A 65 17.30 3.42 0.42
C TYR A 65 15.89 2.86 0.59
N SER A 66 15.70 1.98 1.57
CA SER A 66 14.39 1.42 1.91
C SER A 66 14.00 1.74 3.34
N MET A 67 12.69 1.86 3.57
CA MET A 67 12.10 1.91 4.90
C MET A 67 11.08 0.79 5.05
N ASP A 68 11.04 0.23 6.25
CA ASP A 68 10.08 -0.80 6.62
C ASP A 68 8.94 -0.15 7.39
N PHE A 69 7.72 -0.36 6.91
CA PHE A 69 6.49 0.10 7.53
C PHE A 69 5.72 -1.09 8.06
N THR A 70 5.22 -0.96 9.29
CA THR A 70 4.41 -1.98 9.94
C THR A 70 3.12 -1.38 10.41
N ALA A 71 2.00 -2.07 10.20
CA ALA A 71 0.72 -1.67 10.71
C ALA A 71 -0.09 -2.89 11.15
N SER A 72 -1.05 -2.67 12.05
CA SER A 72 -2.01 -3.68 12.49
C SER A 72 -3.42 -3.10 12.48
N GLY A 73 -4.43 -3.94 12.29
CA GLY A 73 -5.84 -3.57 12.31
C GLY A 73 -6.71 -4.69 12.88
N HIS A 74 -7.89 -4.36 13.37
CA HIS A 74 -8.88 -5.36 13.82
C HIS A 74 -9.65 -5.97 12.63
N ASP A 75 -9.53 -5.37 11.45
CA ASP A 75 -10.02 -5.87 10.18
C ASP A 75 -9.10 -5.39 9.05
N LEU A 76 -9.39 -5.81 7.82
CA LEU A 76 -8.58 -5.42 6.67
C LEU A 76 -8.70 -3.91 6.34
N PHE A 77 -9.85 -3.29 6.61
CA PHE A 77 -10.07 -1.86 6.33
C PHE A 77 -9.21 -0.97 7.24
N SER A 78 -9.19 -1.26 8.53
CA SER A 78 -8.36 -0.61 9.54
C SER A 78 -6.87 -0.87 9.30
N LEU A 79 -6.49 -2.08 8.84
CA LEU A 79 -5.12 -2.35 8.42
C LEU A 79 -4.69 -1.44 7.25
N LEU A 80 -5.53 -1.33 6.21
CA LEU A 80 -5.26 -0.48 5.04
C LEU A 80 -5.17 1.00 5.41
N TYR A 81 -6.08 1.48 6.25
CA TYR A 81 -6.02 2.84 6.78
C TYR A 81 -4.69 3.08 7.51
N ASN A 82 -4.33 2.20 8.46
CA ASN A 82 -3.15 2.38 9.30
C ASN A 82 -1.83 2.33 8.50
N ILE A 83 -1.74 1.47 7.47
CA ILE A 83 -0.53 1.42 6.64
C ILE A 83 -0.40 2.67 5.75
N LEU A 84 -1.50 3.17 5.18
CA LEU A 84 -1.48 4.40 4.38
C LEU A 84 -1.20 5.64 5.24
N ASP A 85 -1.78 5.71 6.44
CA ASP A 85 -1.51 6.79 7.40
C ASP A 85 -0.03 6.78 7.83
N THR A 86 0.55 5.59 8.04
CA THR A 86 1.99 5.45 8.28
C THR A 86 2.82 5.96 7.11
N CYS A 87 2.44 5.62 5.87
CA CYS A 87 3.13 6.11 4.67
C CYS A 87 3.05 7.63 4.53
N LEU A 88 1.87 8.22 4.76
CA LEU A 88 1.64 9.66 4.76
C LEU A 88 2.44 10.36 5.85
N TYR A 89 2.47 9.81 7.07
CA TYR A 89 3.27 10.33 8.17
C TYR A 89 4.76 10.40 7.81
N ASN A 90 5.31 9.31 7.27
CA ASN A 90 6.74 9.25 6.89
C ASN A 90 7.09 10.20 5.74
N PHE A 91 6.13 10.54 4.88
CA PHE A 91 6.31 11.59 3.88
C PHE A 91 6.26 12.99 4.48
N SER A 92 5.39 13.22 5.47
CA SER A 92 5.15 14.53 6.08
C SER A 92 6.15 14.91 7.18
N THR A 93 6.94 13.95 7.69
CA THR A 93 7.96 14.18 8.72
C THR A 93 9.35 13.81 8.22
N GLU A 94 10.42 14.38 8.82
CA GLU A 94 11.80 14.00 8.50
C GLU A 94 11.97 12.47 8.56
N PRO A 95 12.51 11.84 7.50
CA PRO A 95 13.33 12.42 6.42
C PRO A 95 12.55 12.79 5.13
N PHE A 96 11.23 13.00 5.22
CA PHE A 96 10.31 13.25 4.11
C PHE A 96 10.36 12.14 3.05
N PHE A 97 10.18 10.90 3.49
CA PHE A 97 10.38 9.73 2.64
C PHE A 97 9.30 9.61 1.57
N ILE A 98 9.72 9.40 0.32
CA ILE A 98 8.85 9.09 -0.82
C ILE A 98 9.29 7.76 -1.46
N GLY A 99 8.33 6.86 -1.67
CA GLY A 99 8.57 5.52 -2.21
C GLY A 99 8.31 5.43 -3.71
N SER A 100 9.22 4.81 -4.46
CA SER A 100 9.06 4.47 -5.89
C SER A 100 8.58 3.05 -6.13
N SER A 101 8.80 2.15 -5.16
CA SER A 101 8.40 0.76 -5.25
C SER A 101 8.21 0.16 -3.85
N ALA A 102 7.37 -0.86 -3.74
CA ALA A 102 7.03 -1.47 -2.45
C ALA A 102 6.88 -2.98 -2.58
N ARG A 103 7.13 -3.69 -1.48
CA ARG A 103 6.94 -5.14 -1.34
C ARG A 103 6.38 -5.46 0.03
N VAL A 104 5.30 -6.23 0.07
CA VAL A 104 4.81 -6.83 1.31
C VAL A 104 5.74 -7.99 1.64
N LEU A 105 6.41 -7.87 2.79
CA LEU A 105 7.28 -8.92 3.33
C LEU A 105 6.46 -9.96 4.08
N ASP A 106 5.43 -9.49 4.77
CA ASP A 106 4.56 -10.32 5.58
C ASP A 106 3.17 -9.68 5.67
N LEU A 107 2.13 -10.49 5.48
CA LEU A 107 0.74 -10.14 5.71
C LEU A 107 0.12 -11.27 6.50
N ASN A 108 -0.05 -11.03 7.80
CA ASN A 108 -0.48 -12.03 8.75
C ASN A 108 -1.88 -11.73 9.27
N ARG A 109 -2.58 -12.83 9.52
CA ARG A 109 -3.87 -12.86 10.17
C ARG A 109 -3.74 -13.78 11.38
N HIS A 110 -3.91 -13.24 12.58
CA HIS A 110 -3.85 -14.02 13.81
C HIS A 110 -5.06 -13.75 14.69
N PHE A 111 -5.35 -14.71 15.56
CA PHE A 111 -6.48 -14.63 16.49
C PHE A 111 -5.91 -14.48 17.90
N SER A 112 -6.17 -13.35 18.54
CA SER A 112 -5.67 -13.02 19.88
C SER A 112 -6.83 -12.73 20.81
N SER A 113 -6.91 -13.43 21.94
CA SER A 113 -7.93 -13.20 22.98
C SER A 113 -9.38 -13.22 22.48
N GLY A 114 -9.68 -14.01 21.45
CA GLY A 114 -11.02 -14.10 20.85
C GLY A 114 -11.33 -13.03 19.81
N ILE A 115 -10.35 -12.18 19.46
CA ILE A 115 -10.46 -11.09 18.50
C ILE A 115 -9.50 -11.39 17.34
N GLU A 116 -9.96 -11.09 16.13
CA GLU A 116 -9.14 -11.18 14.93
C GLU A 116 -8.27 -9.94 14.78
N GLU A 117 -7.00 -10.16 14.42
CA GLU A 117 -6.05 -9.09 14.17
C GLU A 117 -5.32 -9.36 12.85
N PHE A 118 -5.23 -8.32 12.03
CA PHE A 118 -4.44 -8.27 10.82
C PHE A 118 -3.17 -7.49 11.09
N SER A 119 -2.06 -7.92 10.50
CA SER A 119 -0.80 -7.21 10.54
C SER A 119 -0.09 -7.28 9.20
N ILE A 120 0.61 -6.21 8.85
CA ILE A 120 1.38 -6.11 7.62
C ILE A 120 2.78 -5.57 7.92
N HIS A 121 3.78 -6.14 7.26
CA HIS A 121 5.13 -5.62 7.17
C HIS A 121 5.43 -5.33 5.70
N LEU A 122 5.54 -4.06 5.37
CA LEU A 122 5.79 -3.54 4.04
C LEU A 122 7.20 -2.96 3.99
N ARG A 123 7.97 -3.29 2.97
CA ARG A 123 9.21 -2.59 2.63
C ARG A 123 8.96 -1.67 1.45
N VAL A 124 9.36 -0.41 1.56
CA VAL A 124 9.24 0.59 0.52
C VAL A 124 10.63 1.11 0.17
N TRP A 125 10.97 1.14 -1.12
CA TRP A 125 12.22 1.69 -1.63
C TRP A 125 11.99 3.04 -2.27
N GLY A 126 12.87 3.98 -1.97
CA GLY A 126 12.77 5.34 -2.44
C GLY A 126 13.87 6.20 -1.86
N GLU A 127 13.53 7.45 -1.58
CA GLU A 127 14.47 8.43 -1.06
C GLU A 127 13.76 9.58 -0.32
N SER A 128 14.53 10.51 0.21
CA SER A 128 13.98 11.74 0.77
C SER A 128 13.48 12.66 -0.35
N PHE A 129 12.31 13.26 -0.12
CA PHE A 129 11.70 14.16 -1.08
C PHE A 129 12.55 15.43 -1.26
N ASP A 130 12.96 15.71 -2.50
CA ASP A 130 13.74 16.90 -2.88
C ASP A 130 12.95 17.73 -3.88
N LEU A 131 12.56 18.95 -3.49
CA LEU A 131 11.82 19.90 -4.34
C LEU A 131 12.51 20.26 -5.66
N LYS A 132 13.83 20.04 -5.78
CA LYS A 132 14.56 20.28 -7.03
C LYS A 132 14.42 19.13 -8.02
N ARG A 133 14.15 17.93 -7.53
CA ARG A 133 14.10 16.69 -8.32
C ARG A 133 12.69 16.17 -8.50
N HIS A 134 11.86 16.32 -7.48
CA HIS A 134 10.50 15.80 -7.41
C HIS A 134 9.53 16.99 -7.49
N PRO A 135 8.91 17.24 -8.65
CA PRO A 135 7.94 18.31 -8.77
C PRO A 135 6.75 18.01 -7.84
N PRO A 136 6.37 18.92 -6.92
CA PRO A 136 5.29 18.67 -5.99
C PRO A 136 3.98 18.50 -6.74
N GLY A 137 3.28 17.40 -6.43
CA GLY A 137 1.92 17.14 -6.87
C GLY A 137 0.92 17.80 -5.93
N THR A 138 -0.11 17.06 -5.55
CA THR A 138 -1.13 17.54 -4.63
C THR A 138 -0.80 17.10 -3.21
N GLU A 139 -0.91 18.02 -2.24
CA GLU A 139 -0.79 17.68 -0.84
C GLU A 139 -1.95 16.78 -0.42
N VAL A 140 -1.65 15.69 0.29
CA VAL A 140 -2.67 14.80 0.86
C VAL A 140 -2.73 15.08 2.36
N LYS A 141 -3.91 15.43 2.86
CA LYS A 141 -4.13 15.80 4.27
C LYS A 141 -4.47 14.62 5.14
N ALA A 142 -5.28 13.70 4.62
CA ALA A 142 -5.74 12.54 5.38
C ALA A 142 -6.18 11.38 4.48
N ILE A 143 -6.06 10.16 5.02
CA ILE A 143 -6.71 8.97 4.49
C ILE A 143 -8.13 8.90 5.06
N THR A 144 -9.12 8.44 4.28
CA THR A 144 -10.49 8.35 4.77
C THR A 144 -11.07 6.94 4.64
N TYR A 145 -11.97 6.59 5.57
CA TYR A 145 -12.82 5.41 5.44
C TYR A 145 -13.99 5.62 4.47
N SER A 146 -14.21 6.85 4.00
CA SER A 146 -15.34 7.19 3.14
C SER A 146 -15.26 6.39 1.84
N ASN A 147 -16.28 5.57 1.60
CA ASN A 147 -16.36 4.70 0.44
C ASN A 147 -15.11 3.82 0.23
N MET A 148 -14.42 3.43 1.30
CA MET A 148 -13.33 2.46 1.21
C MET A 148 -13.89 1.11 0.77
N GLN A 149 -13.27 0.49 -0.24
CA GLN A 149 -13.73 -0.80 -0.78
C GLN A 149 -12.56 -1.72 -1.02
N ILE A 150 -12.79 -3.00 -0.76
CA ILE A 150 -11.86 -4.09 -1.08
C ILE A 150 -12.68 -5.11 -1.85
N ILE A 151 -12.27 -5.43 -3.07
CA ILE A 151 -12.94 -6.39 -3.94
C ILE A 151 -11.95 -7.51 -4.22
N VAL A 152 -12.32 -8.74 -3.85
CA VAL A 152 -11.49 -9.94 -4.02
C VAL A 152 -12.24 -10.90 -4.92
N ALA A 153 -11.61 -11.34 -6.02
CA ALA A 153 -12.23 -12.20 -7.03
C ALA A 153 -13.60 -11.68 -7.54
N GLY A 154 -13.73 -10.36 -7.68
CA GLY A 154 -14.98 -9.71 -8.12
C GLY A 154 -16.06 -9.62 -7.03
N GLN A 155 -15.78 -10.04 -5.80
CA GLN A 155 -16.69 -9.94 -4.66
C GLN A 155 -16.23 -8.82 -3.73
N ARG A 156 -17.12 -7.86 -3.48
CA ARG A 156 -16.85 -6.78 -2.53
C ARG A 156 -16.89 -7.34 -1.11
N LEU A 157 -15.79 -7.17 -0.37
CA LEU A 157 -15.75 -7.44 1.05
C LEU A 157 -16.70 -6.49 1.77
N GLN A 158 -17.59 -7.05 2.57
CA GLN A 158 -18.44 -6.28 3.45
C GLN A 158 -17.69 -6.04 4.77
N GLN A 159 -18.03 -4.97 5.48
CA GLN A 159 -17.52 -4.74 6.83
C GLN A 159 -18.04 -5.78 7.85
N ASN A 160 -18.86 -6.76 7.42
CA ASN A 160 -19.30 -7.89 8.24
C ASN A 160 -18.31 -9.05 8.13
N GLU A 161 -17.86 -9.55 9.28
CA GLU A 161 -16.71 -10.46 9.44
C GLU A 161 -16.90 -11.83 8.75
N GLU A 162 -18.09 -12.43 8.78
CA GLU A 162 -18.30 -13.84 8.37
C GLU A 162 -18.17 -14.09 6.85
N GLU A 163 -18.69 -13.20 6.00
CA GLU A 163 -18.67 -13.39 4.54
C GLU A 163 -17.30 -13.04 3.93
N SER A 164 -16.67 -11.99 4.43
CA SER A 164 -15.32 -11.58 4.03
C SER A 164 -14.30 -12.70 4.29
N GLN A 165 -14.58 -13.53 5.30
CA GLN A 165 -13.72 -14.63 5.68
C GLN A 165 -13.67 -15.77 4.67
N LYS A 166 -14.79 -16.03 4.00
CA LYS A 166 -14.86 -17.08 2.99
C LYS A 166 -14.08 -16.67 1.74
N VAL A 167 -14.21 -15.41 1.33
CA VAL A 167 -13.58 -14.87 0.11
C VAL A 167 -12.05 -14.80 0.25
N LEU A 168 -11.54 -14.39 1.41
CA LEU A 168 -10.10 -14.32 1.67
C LEU A 168 -9.45 -15.71 1.80
N ASN A 169 -10.18 -16.70 2.35
CA ASN A 169 -9.66 -18.07 2.52
C ASN A 169 -9.75 -18.91 1.23
N GLU A 170 -10.62 -18.56 0.28
CA GLU A 170 -10.85 -19.34 -0.94
C GLU A 170 -9.79 -19.16 -2.04
N GLY A 171 -8.76 -18.31 -1.87
CA GLY A 171 -7.64 -18.30 -2.82
C GLY A 171 -6.47 -17.39 -2.45
N LYS A 172 -5.30 -18.00 -2.22
CA LYS A 172 -4.02 -17.34 -2.48
C LYS A 172 -3.93 -17.12 -4.00
N ASN A 173 -3.79 -15.88 -4.46
CA ASN A 173 -3.87 -15.40 -5.86
C ASN A 173 -5.26 -15.03 -6.38
N ASN A 174 -6.14 -14.52 -5.53
CA ASN A 174 -7.35 -13.86 -6.02
C ASN A 174 -7.04 -12.42 -6.42
N LYS A 175 -7.41 -12.06 -7.66
CA LYS A 175 -7.38 -10.68 -8.13
C LYS A 175 -8.07 -9.78 -7.13
N THR A 176 -7.34 -8.75 -6.69
CA THR A 176 -7.80 -7.84 -5.65
C THR A 176 -7.78 -6.42 -6.19
N GLU A 177 -8.84 -5.68 -5.89
CA GLU A 177 -8.97 -4.25 -6.17
C GLU A 177 -9.29 -3.51 -4.88
N ILE A 178 -8.64 -2.37 -4.67
CA ILE A 178 -8.79 -1.54 -3.48
C ILE A 178 -9.12 -0.13 -3.93
N PHE A 179 -10.12 0.46 -3.29
CA PHE A 179 -10.56 1.83 -3.51
C PHE A 179 -10.47 2.60 -2.19
N VAL A 180 -9.76 3.72 -2.17
CA VAL A 180 -9.60 4.58 -0.99
C VAL A 180 -9.76 6.04 -1.39
N ILE A 181 -10.58 6.79 -0.65
CA ILE A 181 -10.67 8.25 -0.83
C ILE A 181 -9.64 8.93 0.07
N ILE A 182 -8.88 9.86 -0.50
CA ILE A 182 -7.93 10.72 0.19
C ILE A 182 -8.40 12.17 0.17
N ASP A 183 -8.28 12.84 1.32
CA ASP A 183 -8.55 14.28 1.49
C ASP A 183 -7.32 15.07 1.03
N ILE A 184 -7.53 16.07 0.16
CA ILE A 184 -6.48 16.86 -0.50
C ILE A 184 -6.61 18.36 -0.19
#